data_AF-K5ZG74-F1
#
_entry.id   AF-K5ZG74-F1
#
_cell.length_a   1.000
_cell.length_b   1.000
_cell.length_c   1.000
_cell.angle_alpha   90.00
_cell.angle_beta   90.00
_cell.angle_gamma   90.00
#
_symmetry.space_group_name_H-M   'P 1'
#
loop_
_entity.id
_entity.type
_entity.pdbx_description
1 polymer ?
#
loop_
_entity_poly.entity_id
_entity_poly.type
_entity_poly.pdbx_seq_one_letter_code
_entity_poly.pdbx_strand_id
1 'polypeptide(L)'
;MQQEDDLRGLAKVMEFMRAISIVFIVIHVYWFCYRSFVDMGINIGVVDRILLNFQRTAGLFSNLLITKVFAVIFLALSCLGTQGVKNQEMTWGRIYAAFLSGLVLFFMNWWMLDLPFSPTANAVIYTVTLTAGYILLLMSGMWISRMLKHNLMEDVFNTANESFMQETRLMENEYSVNLPTKFVYQGKEWDGWINVVNVFRASIVLGTPGSGKSYAVVNNYIKQQIEKSFAMYIYDYKFPDLSEIAYNHLLKHKEHYKVRPEFYVINFDDPRRSHRCNPINPKFMADISDAYESAYTIMLNLNKTWV
;
A
#
# COMPACT_ATOMS: atom_id res chain seq x y z
N MET A 1 15.97 14.39 -8.28
CA MET A 1 17.28 14.64 -8.93
C MET A 1 18.36 13.69 -8.43
N GLN A 2 18.95 13.83 -7.23
CA GLN A 2 20.04 12.94 -6.79
C GLN A 2 19.64 11.45 -6.72
N GLN A 3 18.45 11.14 -6.19
CA GLN A 3 17.92 9.77 -6.15
C GLN A 3 17.59 9.21 -7.55
N GLU A 4 17.24 10.06 -8.52
CA GLU A 4 16.98 9.63 -9.91
C GLU A 4 18.28 9.36 -10.66
N ASP A 5 19.32 10.15 -10.40
CA ASP A 5 20.65 9.95 -10.97
C ASP A 5 21.31 8.67 -10.43
N ASP A 6 21.14 8.36 -9.14
CA ASP A 6 21.61 7.11 -8.54
C ASP A 6 20.92 5.87 -9.14
N LEU A 7 19.60 5.93 -9.34
CA LEU A 7 18.83 4.86 -10.00
C LEU A 7 19.25 4.66 -11.46
N ARG A 8 19.51 5.75 -12.20
CA ARG A 8 20.05 5.69 -13.56
C ARG A 8 21.47 5.12 -13.59
N GLY A 9 22.30 5.45 -12.60
CA GLY A 9 23.63 4.88 -12.42
C GLY A 9 23.58 3.36 -12.22
N LEU A 10 22.72 2.90 -11.31
CA LEU A 10 22.50 1.47 -11.06
C LEU A 10 22.00 0.74 -12.32
N ALA A 11 21.09 1.35 -13.09
CA ALA A 11 20.59 0.80 -14.34
C ALA A 11 21.71 0.54 -15.36
N LYS A 12 22.60 1.53 -15.56
CA LYS A 12 23.76 1.40 -16.45
C LYS A 12 24.72 0.30 -16.01
N VAL A 13 24.97 0.17 -14.70
CA VAL A 13 25.84 -0.88 -14.16
C VAL A 13 25.27 -2.27 -14.47
N MET A 14 23.96 -2.46 -14.35
CA MET A 14 23.33 -3.74 -14.67
C MET A 14 23.35 -4.09 -16.15
N GLU A 15 23.09 -3.11 -17.02
CA GLU A 15 23.22 -3.29 -18.47
C GLU A 15 24.64 -3.68 -18.85
N PHE A 16 25.63 -3.06 -18.22
CA PHE A 16 27.04 -3.41 -18.38
C PHE A 16 27.34 -4.84 -17.92
N MET A 17 26.85 -5.27 -16.75
CA MET A 17 27.00 -6.66 -16.29
C MET A 17 26.35 -7.66 -17.26
N ARG A 18 25.20 -7.33 -17.84
CA ARG A 18 24.55 -8.15 -18.86
C ARG A 18 25.39 -8.23 -20.14
N ALA A 19 25.95 -7.11 -20.59
CA ALA A 19 26.84 -7.09 -21.75
C ALA A 19 28.07 -7.99 -21.53
N ILE A 20 28.69 -7.93 -20.35
CA ILE A 20 29.81 -8.82 -19.98
C ILE A 20 29.37 -10.30 -20.04
N SER A 21 28.21 -10.62 -19.48
CA SER A 21 27.65 -11.98 -19.53
C SER A 21 27.49 -12.51 -20.96
N ILE A 22 26.96 -11.69 -21.87
CA ILE A 22 26.80 -12.02 -23.29
C ILE A 22 28.17 -12.22 -23.96
N VAL A 23 29.15 -11.36 -23.67
CA VAL A 23 30.51 -11.49 -24.20
C VAL A 23 31.14 -12.82 -23.79
N PHE A 24 30.97 -13.26 -22.54
CA PHE A 24 31.44 -14.58 -22.12
C PHE A 24 30.81 -15.72 -22.92
N ILE A 25 29.53 -15.63 -23.29
CA ILE A 25 28.84 -16.63 -24.12
C ILE A 25 29.38 -16.63 -25.54
N VAL A 26 29.59 -15.46 -26.14
CA VAL A 26 30.16 -15.34 -27.49
C VAL A 26 31.57 -15.93 -27.53
N ILE A 27 32.41 -15.58 -26.56
CA ILE A 27 33.77 -16.12 -26.45
C ILE A 27 33.73 -17.64 -26.20
N HIS A 28 32.81 -18.12 -25.37
CA HIS A 28 32.61 -19.55 -25.12
C HIS A 28 32.29 -20.31 -26.42
N VAL A 29 31.32 -19.82 -27.20
CA VAL A 29 30.97 -20.42 -28.50
C VAL A 29 32.15 -20.38 -29.45
N TYR A 30 32.85 -19.24 -29.55
CA TYR A 30 34.02 -19.09 -30.41
C TYR A 30 35.13 -20.09 -30.07
N TRP A 31 35.47 -20.23 -28.79
CA TRP A 31 36.54 -21.14 -28.35
C TRP A 31 36.18 -22.61 -28.53
N PHE A 32 35.02 -23.05 -28.04
CA PHE A 32 34.65 -24.46 -28.04
C PHE A 32 34.12 -24.95 -29.40
N CYS A 33 33.67 -24.04 -30.28
CA CYS A 33 33.29 -24.36 -31.66
C CYS A 33 34.31 -23.87 -32.70
N TYR A 34 35.57 -23.61 -32.30
CA TYR A 34 36.59 -22.99 -33.15
C TYR A 34 36.78 -23.69 -34.50
N ARG A 35 36.75 -25.02 -34.52
CA ARG A 35 36.85 -25.83 -35.76
C ARG A 35 35.79 -25.42 -36.78
N SER A 36 34.56 -25.21 -36.35
CA SER A 36 33.45 -24.80 -37.22
C SER A 36 33.62 -23.38 -37.76
N PHE A 37 34.23 -22.47 -36.99
CA PHE A 37 34.56 -21.13 -37.47
C PHE A 37 35.66 -21.14 -38.54
N VAL A 38 36.69 -21.97 -38.35
CA VAL A 38 37.76 -22.16 -39.34
C VAL A 38 37.22 -22.78 -40.63
N ASP A 39 36.36 -23.79 -40.52
CA ASP A 39 35.71 -24.44 -41.67
C ASP A 39 34.79 -23.46 -42.45
N MET A 40 34.27 -22.43 -41.78
CA MET A 40 33.49 -21.35 -42.38
C MET A 40 34.35 -20.20 -42.94
N GLY A 41 35.69 -20.30 -42.87
CA GLY A 41 36.62 -19.28 -43.34
C GLY A 41 36.74 -18.06 -42.42
N ILE A 42 36.23 -18.14 -41.18
CA ILE A 42 36.29 -17.06 -40.18
C ILE A 42 37.56 -17.28 -39.34
N ASN A 43 38.62 -16.55 -39.66
CA ASN A 43 39.85 -16.53 -38.87
C ASN A 43 40.19 -15.10 -38.45
N ILE A 44 39.98 -14.81 -37.16
CA ILE A 44 40.28 -13.50 -36.59
C ILE A 44 41.53 -13.64 -35.72
N GLY A 45 42.72 -13.61 -36.33
CA GLY A 45 43.99 -13.88 -35.65
C GLY A 45 44.27 -12.99 -34.43
N VAL A 46 43.68 -11.78 -34.35
CA VAL A 46 43.76 -10.92 -33.17
C VAL A 46 42.99 -11.52 -31.98
N VAL A 47 41.79 -12.03 -32.21
CA VAL A 47 40.95 -12.66 -31.18
C VAL A 47 41.63 -13.94 -30.68
N ASP A 48 42.18 -14.74 -31.59
CA ASP A 48 42.89 -15.98 -31.25
C ASP A 48 44.06 -15.71 -30.30
N ARG A 49 44.88 -14.69 -30.61
CA ARG A 49 46.01 -14.30 -29.75
C ARG A 49 45.55 -13.84 -28.37
N ILE A 50 44.46 -13.08 -28.29
CA ILE A 50 43.90 -12.60 -27.02
C ILE A 50 43.41 -13.79 -26.18
N LEU A 51 42.61 -14.67 -26.76
CA LEU A 51 42.03 -15.81 -26.04
C LEU A 51 43.10 -16.82 -25.58
N LEU A 52 44.13 -17.05 -26.40
CA LEU A 52 45.28 -17.89 -26.02
C LEU A 52 46.06 -17.31 -24.84
N ASN A 53 46.23 -15.99 -24.78
CA ASN A 53 46.85 -15.33 -23.63
C ASN A 53 45.99 -15.45 -22.37
N PHE A 54 44.67 -15.25 -22.48
CA PHE A 54 43.74 -15.49 -21.35
C PHE A 54 43.77 -16.95 -20.87
N GLN A 55 43.85 -17.91 -21.79
CA GLN A 55 43.99 -19.32 -21.42
C GLN A 55 45.29 -19.60 -20.66
N ARG A 56 46.42 -19.05 -21.15
CA ARG A 56 47.73 -19.23 -20.51
C ARG A 56 47.80 -18.64 -19.11
N THR A 57 47.13 -17.51 -18.88
CA THR A 57 47.20 -16.80 -17.59
C THR A 57 46.12 -17.25 -16.61
N ALA A 58 44.88 -17.43 -17.06
CA ALA A 58 43.72 -17.63 -16.18
C ALA A 58 43.09 -19.04 -16.28
N GLY A 59 43.47 -19.85 -17.27
CA GLY A 59 42.90 -21.19 -17.47
C GLY A 59 41.38 -21.19 -17.73
N LEU A 60 40.81 -20.05 -18.15
CA LEU A 60 39.37 -19.81 -18.24
C LEU A 60 38.64 -20.82 -19.14
N PHE A 61 39.31 -21.31 -20.18
CA PHE A 61 38.75 -22.21 -21.19
C PHE A 61 39.12 -23.68 -20.98
N SER A 62 39.68 -24.03 -19.82
CA SER A 62 40.10 -25.40 -19.52
C SER A 62 38.92 -26.37 -19.37
N ASN A 63 37.71 -25.86 -19.09
CA ASN A 63 36.49 -26.66 -18.98
C ASN A 63 35.30 -25.84 -19.50
N LEU A 64 34.36 -26.50 -20.19
CA LEU A 64 33.11 -25.90 -20.68
C LEU A 64 32.32 -25.23 -19.55
N LEU A 65 32.39 -25.76 -18.33
CA LEU A 65 31.64 -25.25 -17.18
C LEU A 65 32.15 -23.90 -16.69
N ILE A 66 33.45 -23.63 -16.74
CA ILE A 66 34.05 -22.43 -16.12
C ILE A 66 33.48 -21.16 -16.76
N THR A 67 33.57 -21.05 -18.08
CA THR A 67 33.05 -19.92 -18.86
C THR A 67 31.54 -19.77 -18.75
N LYS A 68 30.80 -20.88 -18.66
CA LYS A 68 29.35 -20.89 -18.39
C LYS A 68 29.01 -20.34 -17.01
N VAL A 69 29.75 -20.72 -15.97
CA VAL A 69 29.57 -20.19 -14.62
C VAL A 69 29.84 -18.69 -14.57
N PHE A 70 30.91 -18.20 -15.21
CA PHE A 70 31.16 -16.76 -15.30
C PHE A 70 30.02 -16.01 -16.00
N ALA A 71 29.51 -16.54 -17.12
CA ALA A 71 28.36 -15.96 -17.80
C ALA A 71 27.13 -15.87 -16.89
N VAL A 72 26.84 -16.92 -16.10
CA VAL A 72 25.71 -16.95 -15.15
C VAL A 72 25.92 -16.03 -13.96
N ILE A 73 27.15 -15.89 -13.43
CA ILE A 73 27.45 -14.95 -12.34
C ILE A 73 27.13 -13.51 -12.78
N PHE A 74 27.65 -13.09 -13.93
CA PHE A 74 27.37 -11.75 -14.47
C PHE A 74 25.89 -11.56 -14.82
N LEU A 75 25.22 -12.62 -15.30
CA LEU A 75 23.77 -12.61 -15.53
C LEU A 75 23.00 -12.39 -14.22
N ALA A 76 23.33 -13.14 -13.17
CA ALA A 76 22.69 -13.03 -11.86
C ALA A 76 22.87 -11.62 -11.27
N LEU A 77 24.10 -11.07 -11.34
CA LEU A 77 24.39 -9.70 -10.94
C LEU A 77 23.57 -8.67 -11.74
N SER A 78 23.39 -8.90 -13.05
CA SER A 78 22.57 -8.03 -13.90
C SER A 78 21.08 -8.04 -13.54
N CYS A 79 20.59 -9.10 -12.90
CA CYS A 79 19.17 -9.23 -12.55
C CYS A 79 18.80 -8.51 -11.24
N LEU A 80 19.73 -8.37 -10.28
CA LEU A 80 19.45 -7.90 -8.92
C LEU A 80 18.88 -6.47 -8.83
N GLY A 81 19.26 -5.56 -9.71
CA GLY A 81 18.77 -4.19 -9.65
C GLY A 81 17.62 -3.87 -10.63
N THR A 82 17.25 -4.78 -11.54
CA THR A 82 16.33 -4.44 -12.65
C THR A 82 14.96 -4.11 -12.11
N GLN A 83 14.46 -2.90 -12.39
CA GLN A 83 13.09 -2.53 -12.07
C GLN A 83 12.18 -3.03 -13.19
N GLY A 84 11.43 -4.08 -12.90
CA GLY A 84 10.48 -4.65 -13.84
C GLY A 84 9.19 -3.87 -13.91
N VAL A 85 8.72 -3.55 -15.12
CA VAL A 85 7.37 -3.00 -15.33
C VAL A 85 6.34 -4.03 -14.85
N LYS A 86 5.47 -3.61 -13.91
CA LYS A 86 4.33 -4.38 -13.41
C LYS A 86 3.39 -4.68 -14.58
N ASN A 87 3.20 -5.96 -14.92
CA ASN A 87 2.05 -6.30 -15.78
C ASN A 87 1.60 -7.76 -15.85
N GLN A 88 2.12 -8.70 -15.05
CA GLN A 88 1.60 -10.07 -15.06
C GLN A 88 1.63 -10.71 -13.68
N GLU A 89 0.48 -11.26 -13.25
CA GLU A 89 0.39 -12.20 -12.14
C GLU A 89 1.21 -13.44 -12.47
N MET A 90 2.39 -13.53 -11.88
CA MET A 90 3.35 -14.58 -12.15
C MET A 90 3.39 -15.56 -10.99
N THR A 91 3.10 -16.84 -11.28
CA THR A 91 3.13 -17.91 -10.29
C THR A 91 4.54 -18.48 -10.11
N TRP A 92 4.90 -18.85 -8.89
CA TRP A 92 6.18 -19.49 -8.55
C TRP A 92 6.47 -20.72 -9.43
N GLY A 93 5.44 -21.49 -9.81
CA GLY A 93 5.58 -22.65 -10.70
C GLY A 93 6.18 -22.30 -12.07
N ARG A 94 5.80 -21.16 -12.67
CA ARG A 94 6.37 -20.71 -13.95
C ARG A 94 7.83 -20.27 -13.82
N ILE A 95 8.18 -19.63 -12.70
CA ILE A 95 9.56 -19.23 -12.38
C ILE A 95 10.46 -20.46 -12.27
N TYR A 96 10.04 -21.45 -11.48
CA TYR A 96 10.80 -22.69 -11.32
C TYR A 96 10.94 -23.47 -12.62
N ALA A 97 9.87 -23.55 -13.43
CA ALA A 97 9.91 -24.22 -14.72
C ALA A 97 10.91 -23.55 -15.69
N ALA A 98 10.89 -22.21 -15.79
CA ALA A 98 11.82 -21.46 -16.63
C ALA A 98 13.27 -21.53 -16.11
N PHE A 99 13.47 -21.45 -14.80
CA PHE A 99 14.80 -21.57 -14.18
C PHE A 99 15.40 -22.96 -14.43
N LEU A 100 14.65 -24.02 -14.15
CA LEU A 100 15.12 -25.39 -14.30
C LEU A 100 15.37 -25.75 -15.78
N SER A 101 14.45 -25.40 -16.68
CA SER A 101 14.64 -25.61 -18.12
C SER A 101 15.83 -24.80 -18.66
N GLY A 102 16.02 -23.56 -18.20
CA GLY A 102 17.19 -22.76 -18.52
C GLY A 102 18.50 -23.38 -18.05
N LEU A 103 18.54 -23.89 -16.81
CA LEU A 103 19.72 -24.54 -16.23
C LEU A 103 20.08 -25.81 -17.01
N VAL A 104 19.09 -26.65 -17.32
CA VAL A 104 19.28 -27.88 -18.11
C VAL A 104 19.81 -27.56 -19.51
N LEU A 105 19.14 -26.66 -20.25
CA LEU A 105 19.56 -26.31 -21.61
C LEU A 105 20.94 -25.64 -21.65
N PHE A 106 21.29 -24.85 -20.63
CA PHE A 106 22.56 -24.12 -20.58
C PHE A 106 23.75 -25.00 -20.16
N PHE A 107 23.59 -25.86 -19.15
CA PHE A 107 24.68 -26.67 -18.60
C PHE A 107 24.76 -28.08 -19.19
N MET A 108 23.63 -28.73 -19.49
CA MET A 108 23.57 -30.14 -19.94
C MET A 108 23.52 -30.31 -21.47
N ASN A 109 24.14 -29.39 -22.22
CA ASN A 109 24.20 -29.46 -23.69
C ASN A 109 25.59 -29.90 -24.25
N TRP A 110 26.52 -30.35 -23.40
CA TRP A 110 27.89 -30.71 -23.84
C TRP A 110 27.91 -31.79 -24.93
N TRP A 111 27.00 -32.77 -24.85
CA TRP A 111 26.97 -33.96 -25.71
C TRP A 111 26.52 -33.63 -27.14
N MET A 112 25.96 -32.42 -27.35
CA MET A 112 25.58 -31.95 -28.67
C MET A 112 26.78 -31.69 -29.59
N LEU A 113 27.97 -31.49 -29.01
CA LEU A 113 29.22 -31.32 -29.77
C LEU A 113 29.72 -32.65 -30.35
N ASP A 114 29.36 -33.78 -29.74
CA ASP A 114 29.82 -35.14 -30.09
C ASP A 114 28.82 -35.92 -30.98
N LEU A 115 27.79 -35.25 -31.50
CA LEU A 115 26.80 -35.88 -32.36
C LEU A 115 27.40 -36.29 -33.73
N PRO A 116 26.87 -37.34 -34.39
CA PRO A 116 27.39 -37.85 -35.66
C PRO A 116 26.96 -36.99 -36.87
N PHE A 117 26.93 -35.65 -36.72
CA PHE A 117 26.68 -34.70 -37.81
C PHE A 117 27.95 -33.94 -38.20
N SER A 118 27.85 -33.01 -39.16
CA SER A 118 28.97 -32.14 -39.50
C SER A 118 29.36 -31.26 -38.30
N PRO A 119 30.65 -30.90 -38.14
CA PRO A 119 31.10 -30.00 -37.06
C PRO A 119 30.34 -28.67 -37.02
N THR A 120 29.95 -28.16 -38.20
CA THR A 120 29.13 -26.97 -38.35
C THR A 120 27.70 -27.16 -37.80
N ALA A 121 27.06 -28.29 -38.08
CA ALA A 121 25.72 -28.61 -37.57
C ALA A 121 25.72 -28.77 -36.04
N ASN A 122 26.72 -29.48 -35.50
CA ASN A 122 26.88 -29.65 -34.05
C ASN A 122 27.06 -28.30 -33.34
N ALA A 123 27.90 -27.41 -33.88
CA ALA A 123 28.12 -26.07 -33.33
C ALA A 123 26.85 -25.20 -33.35
N VAL A 124 26.03 -25.29 -34.41
CA VAL A 124 24.75 -24.56 -34.50
C VAL A 124 23.76 -25.08 -33.45
N ILE A 125 23.57 -26.40 -33.34
CA ILE A 125 22.66 -27.02 -32.37
C ILE A 125 23.09 -26.66 -30.93
N TYR A 126 24.39 -26.76 -30.66
CA TYR A 126 24.97 -26.38 -29.38
C TYR A 126 24.72 -24.90 -29.05
N THR A 127 24.93 -24.00 -30.01
CA THR A 127 24.77 -22.55 -29.81
C THR A 127 23.31 -22.15 -29.59
N VAL A 128 22.38 -22.76 -30.33
CA VAL A 128 20.94 -22.50 -30.19
C VAL A 128 20.45 -22.93 -28.81
N THR A 129 20.82 -24.15 -28.37
CA THR A 129 20.42 -24.63 -27.03
C THR A 129 21.05 -23.82 -25.89
N LEU A 130 22.31 -23.41 -26.05
CA LEU A 130 23.01 -22.53 -25.10
C LEU A 130 22.29 -21.18 -24.99
N THR A 131 21.90 -20.59 -26.11
CA THR A 131 21.23 -19.27 -26.16
C THR A 131 19.81 -19.36 -25.62
N ALA A 132 19.07 -20.42 -25.96
CA ALA A 132 17.74 -20.67 -25.39
C ALA A 132 17.81 -20.83 -23.86
N GLY A 133 18.78 -21.61 -23.36
CA GLY A 133 19.03 -21.75 -21.93
C GLY A 133 19.35 -20.42 -21.25
N TYR A 134 20.20 -19.59 -21.88
CA TYR A 134 20.54 -18.26 -21.38
C TYR A 134 19.32 -17.34 -21.28
N ILE A 135 18.47 -17.30 -22.30
CA ILE A 135 17.25 -16.47 -22.31
C ILE A 135 16.30 -16.89 -21.18
N LEU A 136 16.13 -18.19 -20.96
CA LEU A 136 15.30 -18.71 -19.85
C LEU A 136 15.87 -18.36 -18.47
N LEU A 137 17.19 -18.41 -18.30
CA LEU A 137 17.87 -17.97 -17.08
C LEU A 137 17.73 -16.45 -16.86
N LEU A 138 17.80 -15.64 -17.93
CA LEU A 138 17.58 -14.19 -17.86
C LEU A 138 16.13 -13.88 -17.46
N MET A 139 15.15 -14.53 -18.10
CA MET A 139 13.74 -14.33 -17.77
C MET A 139 13.44 -14.71 -16.33
N SER A 140 13.86 -15.90 -15.89
CA SER A 140 13.68 -16.35 -14.51
C SER A 140 14.40 -15.46 -13.49
N GLY A 141 15.63 -15.02 -13.77
CA GLY A 141 16.37 -14.09 -12.91
C GLY A 141 15.67 -12.74 -12.76
N MET A 142 15.13 -12.17 -13.85
CA MET A 142 14.33 -10.94 -13.78
C MET A 142 13.05 -11.14 -12.97
N TRP A 143 12.40 -12.29 -13.10
CA TRP A 143 11.18 -12.61 -12.34
C TRP A 143 11.44 -12.81 -10.84
N ILE A 144 12.53 -13.50 -10.48
CA ILE A 144 12.98 -13.68 -9.09
C ILE A 144 13.28 -12.32 -8.45
N SER A 145 14.03 -11.46 -9.15
CA SER A 145 14.38 -10.11 -8.67
C SER A 145 13.14 -9.26 -8.36
N ARG A 146 12.10 -9.35 -9.19
CA ARG A 146 10.81 -8.68 -8.94
C ARG A 146 10.12 -9.19 -7.68
N MET A 147 10.10 -10.51 -7.45
CA MET A 147 9.45 -11.08 -6.26
C MET A 147 10.21 -10.78 -4.97
N LEU A 148 11.54 -10.82 -4.99
CA LEU A 148 12.36 -10.51 -3.82
C LEU A 148 12.19 -9.05 -3.38
N LYS A 149 12.07 -8.11 -4.34
CA LYS A 149 11.81 -6.70 -4.04
C LYS A 149 10.40 -6.41 -3.51
N HIS A 150 9.45 -7.33 -3.72
CA HIS A 150 8.07 -7.11 -3.28
C HIS A 150 7.87 -7.32 -1.77
N ASN A 151 8.82 -7.95 -1.07
CA ASN A 151 8.44 -8.69 0.14
C ASN A 151 9.07 -8.32 1.47
N LEU A 152 9.76 -7.18 1.67
CA LEU A 152 10.27 -6.93 3.04
C LEU A 152 10.36 -5.52 3.63
N MET A 153 10.56 -4.39 2.95
CA MET A 153 10.95 -3.18 3.72
C MET A 153 10.56 -1.77 3.22
N GLU A 154 10.06 -1.55 2.00
CA GLU A 154 10.12 -0.17 1.44
C GLU A 154 8.80 0.59 1.32
N ASP A 155 7.64 -0.04 1.48
CA ASP A 155 6.40 0.74 1.45
C ASP A 155 6.07 1.28 2.85
N VAL A 156 6.51 2.51 3.10
CA VAL A 156 6.17 3.29 4.31
C VAL A 156 4.64 3.46 4.43
N PHE A 157 3.91 3.41 3.30
CA PHE A 157 2.47 3.56 3.21
C PHE A 157 1.74 2.23 2.99
N ASN A 158 2.28 1.11 3.47
CA ASN A 158 1.51 -0.14 3.49
C ASN A 158 0.58 -0.19 4.72
N THR A 159 -0.56 -0.85 4.60
CA THR A 159 -1.57 -0.94 5.66
C THR A 159 -1.03 -1.51 6.98
N ALA A 160 0.03 -2.33 6.94
CA ALA A 160 0.66 -2.85 8.16
C ALA A 160 1.55 -1.80 8.85
N ASN A 161 2.23 -0.96 8.08
CA ASN A 161 3.10 0.13 8.53
C ASN A 161 2.30 1.39 8.91
N GLU A 162 1.15 1.63 8.28
CA GLU A 162 0.20 2.69 8.65
C GLU A 162 -0.67 2.31 9.86
N SER A 163 -0.70 1.02 10.23
CA SER A 163 -1.44 0.58 11.40
C SER A 163 -0.67 0.83 12.70
N PHE A 164 -1.33 1.45 13.68
CA PHE A 164 -0.80 1.63 15.03
C PHE A 164 -1.79 1.15 16.09
N MET A 165 -1.28 0.81 17.26
CA MET A 165 -2.10 0.38 18.38
C MET A 165 -2.99 1.54 18.86
N GLN A 166 -4.31 1.36 18.78
CA GLN A 166 -5.28 2.31 19.32
C GLN A 166 -5.64 1.94 20.77
N GLU A 167 -6.36 2.83 21.45
CA GLU A 167 -6.80 2.58 22.83
C GLU A 167 -7.81 1.43 22.88
N THR A 168 -7.53 0.44 23.73
CA THR A 168 -8.37 -0.76 23.91
C THR A 168 -9.13 -0.76 25.22
N ARG A 169 -8.79 0.15 26.12
CA ARG A 169 -9.44 0.27 27.42
C ARG A 169 -10.63 1.20 27.32
N LEU A 170 -11.77 0.75 27.84
CA LEU A 170 -12.93 1.60 28.07
C LEU A 170 -12.66 2.51 29.27
N MET A 171 -12.70 3.82 29.07
CA MET A 171 -12.44 4.83 30.12
C MET A 171 -13.71 5.61 30.45
N GLU A 172 -14.49 5.10 31.39
CA GLU A 172 -15.75 5.73 31.81
C GLU A 172 -15.55 6.68 33.00
N ASN A 173 -16.24 7.81 32.93
CA ASN A 173 -16.40 8.79 34.00
C ASN A 173 -17.73 9.56 33.82
N GLU A 174 -18.06 10.44 34.77
CA GLU A 174 -19.30 11.24 34.77
C GLU A 174 -19.54 12.04 33.49
N TYR A 175 -18.48 12.48 32.79
CA TYR A 175 -18.55 13.38 31.63
C TYR A 175 -18.17 12.70 30.31
N SER A 176 -17.69 11.46 30.37
CA SER A 176 -17.12 10.76 29.22
C SER A 176 -18.16 10.48 28.14
N VAL A 177 -17.72 10.30 26.90
CA VAL A 177 -18.50 9.57 25.89
C VAL A 177 -17.58 8.58 25.21
N ASN A 178 -18.01 7.31 25.14
CA ASN A 178 -17.19 6.20 24.72
C ASN A 178 -17.77 5.57 23.45
N LEU A 179 -17.00 5.55 22.36
CA LEU A 179 -17.44 5.01 21.08
C LEU A 179 -16.69 3.70 20.77
N PRO A 180 -17.39 2.60 20.50
CA PRO A 180 -16.74 1.34 20.12
C PRO A 180 -16.16 1.44 18.71
N THR A 181 -14.96 0.89 18.52
CA THR A 181 -14.24 0.90 17.24
C THR A 181 -13.59 -0.45 16.97
N LYS A 182 -13.26 -0.68 15.71
CA LYS A 182 -12.40 -1.79 15.27
C LYS A 182 -11.22 -1.22 14.51
N PHE A 183 -10.04 -1.74 14.78
CA PHE A 183 -8.82 -1.36 14.09
C PHE A 183 -7.96 -2.58 13.78
N VAL A 184 -7.16 -2.49 12.72
CA VAL A 184 -6.19 -3.53 12.38
C VAL A 184 -4.85 -3.11 12.96
N TYR A 185 -4.13 -4.02 13.60
CA TYR A 185 -2.76 -3.81 14.07
C TYR A 185 -1.99 -5.12 13.98
N GLN A 186 -0.80 -5.09 13.34
CA GLN A 186 0.04 -6.26 13.08
C GLN A 186 -0.70 -7.41 12.37
N GLY A 187 -1.56 -7.07 11.40
CA GLY A 187 -2.32 -8.05 10.61
C GLY A 187 -3.45 -8.75 11.37
N LYS A 188 -3.80 -8.30 12.58
CA LYS A 188 -4.95 -8.79 13.36
C LYS A 188 -5.96 -7.67 13.55
N GLU A 189 -7.25 -8.01 13.54
CA GLU A 189 -8.33 -7.10 13.94
C GLU A 189 -8.43 -7.05 15.47
N TRP A 190 -8.59 -5.85 16.00
CA TRP A 190 -8.71 -5.55 17.43
C TRP A 190 -9.97 -4.72 17.68
N ASP A 191 -10.63 -5.01 18.79
CA ASP A 191 -11.66 -4.13 19.34
C ASP A 191 -10.99 -3.00 20.13
N GLY A 192 -11.49 -1.78 19.97
CA GLY A 192 -10.95 -0.58 20.60
C GLY A 192 -12.03 0.44 20.98
N TRP A 193 -11.61 1.50 21.65
CA TRP A 193 -12.49 2.56 22.14
C TRP A 193 -11.95 3.95 21.83
N ILE A 194 -12.81 4.81 21.28
CA ILE A 194 -12.58 6.26 21.30
C ILE A 194 -13.22 6.80 22.58
N ASN A 195 -12.38 7.17 23.54
CA ASN A 195 -12.79 7.71 24.83
C ASN A 195 -12.71 9.25 24.83
N VAL A 196 -13.84 9.93 24.68
CA VAL A 196 -13.93 11.38 24.89
C VAL A 196 -14.09 11.63 26.37
N VAL A 197 -12.98 11.66 27.11
CA VAL A 197 -12.98 11.72 28.58
C VAL A 197 -13.55 13.01 29.18
N ASN A 198 -13.60 14.09 28.39
CA ASN A 198 -14.15 15.38 28.80
C ASN A 198 -14.83 16.08 27.62
N VAL A 199 -16.16 16.02 27.57
CA VAL A 199 -16.98 16.62 26.50
C VAL A 199 -17.07 18.15 26.56
N PHE A 200 -16.69 18.79 27.67
CA PHE A 200 -16.76 20.25 27.82
C PHE A 200 -15.71 20.99 26.97
N ARG A 201 -14.75 20.28 26.36
CA ARG A 201 -13.73 20.83 25.46
C ARG A 201 -14.19 20.97 24.01
N ALA A 202 -15.50 20.89 23.79
CA ALA A 202 -16.15 20.74 22.49
C ALA A 202 -15.76 19.44 21.76
N SER A 203 -16.63 19.00 20.86
CA SER A 203 -16.40 17.84 20.00
C SER A 203 -16.95 18.18 18.62
N ILE A 204 -16.13 17.98 17.58
CA ILE A 204 -16.50 18.29 16.19
C ILE A 204 -16.51 16.98 15.41
N VAL A 205 -17.61 16.73 14.69
CA VAL A 205 -17.76 15.55 13.84
C VAL A 205 -17.86 16.01 12.39
N LEU A 206 -16.83 15.69 11.60
CA LEU A 206 -16.74 16.07 10.19
C LEU A 206 -17.09 14.87 9.28
N GLY A 207 -17.74 15.15 8.16
CA GLY A 207 -18.02 14.13 7.15
C GLY A 207 -19.09 14.56 6.15
N THR A 208 -19.11 13.93 4.99
CA THR A 208 -20.08 14.20 3.91
C THR A 208 -21.49 13.69 4.26
N PRO A 209 -22.55 14.20 3.62
CA PRO A 209 -23.88 13.63 3.75
C PRO A 209 -23.87 12.11 3.47
N GLY A 210 -24.55 11.32 4.30
CA GLY A 210 -24.59 9.86 4.16
C GLY A 210 -23.42 9.09 4.81
N SER A 211 -22.39 9.76 5.34
CA SER A 211 -21.21 9.11 5.94
C SER A 211 -21.43 8.43 7.30
N GLY A 212 -22.68 8.31 7.78
CA GLY A 212 -23.00 7.63 9.04
C GLY A 212 -22.73 8.41 10.33
N LYS A 213 -22.39 9.71 10.29
CA LYS A 213 -22.09 10.55 11.48
C LYS A 213 -23.12 10.43 12.60
N SER A 214 -24.41 10.52 12.25
CA SER A 214 -25.49 10.48 13.23
C SER A 214 -25.53 9.15 13.96
N TYR A 215 -25.48 8.04 13.21
CA TYR A 215 -25.51 6.70 13.77
C TYR A 215 -24.27 6.39 14.62
N ALA A 216 -23.08 6.67 14.09
CA ALA A 216 -21.82 6.28 14.72
C ALA A 216 -21.44 7.17 15.92
N VAL A 217 -21.74 8.47 15.87
CA VAL A 217 -21.27 9.43 16.89
C VAL A 217 -22.43 10.10 17.63
N VAL A 218 -23.31 10.82 16.92
CA VAL A 218 -24.33 11.68 17.55
C VAL A 218 -25.31 10.87 18.41
N ASN A 219 -25.78 9.73 17.93
CA ASN A 219 -26.69 8.86 18.66
C ASN A 219 -26.06 8.32 19.94
N ASN A 220 -24.76 8.00 19.92
CA ASN A 220 -24.02 7.57 21.10
C ASN A 220 -23.89 8.70 22.13
N TYR A 221 -23.61 9.92 21.67
CA TYR A 221 -23.62 11.10 22.53
C TYR A 221 -24.98 11.31 23.19
N ILE A 222 -26.07 11.33 22.41
CA ILE A 222 -27.44 11.51 22.93
C ILE A 222 -27.75 10.48 24.02
N LYS A 223 -27.48 9.20 23.75
CA LYS A 223 -27.79 8.11 24.68
C LYS A 223 -26.98 8.21 25.97
N GLN A 224 -25.66 8.34 25.86
CA GLN A 224 -24.77 8.35 27.02
C GLN A 224 -24.94 9.61 27.87
N GLN A 225 -25.22 10.77 27.26
CA GLN A 225 -25.51 12.00 28.00
C GLN A 225 -26.83 11.88 28.78
N ILE A 226 -27.87 11.27 28.19
CA ILE A 226 -29.13 10.98 28.91
C ILE A 226 -28.90 10.00 30.07
N GLU A 227 -28.13 8.93 29.84
CA GLU A 227 -27.79 7.95 30.88
C GLU A 227 -27.03 8.60 32.06
N LYS A 228 -26.21 9.61 31.75
CA LYS A 228 -25.47 10.44 32.71
C LYS A 228 -26.29 11.60 33.27
N SER A 229 -27.60 11.63 33.02
CA SER A 229 -28.54 12.64 33.53
C SER A 229 -28.24 14.07 33.10
N PHE A 230 -27.61 14.28 31.94
CA PHE A 230 -27.42 15.61 31.37
C PHE A 230 -28.70 16.13 30.71
N ALA A 231 -28.89 17.45 30.79
CA ALA A 231 -29.81 18.17 29.93
C ALA A 231 -29.14 18.40 28.56
N MET A 232 -29.92 18.33 27.48
CA MET A 232 -29.41 18.46 26.12
C MET A 232 -30.23 19.45 25.31
N TYR A 233 -29.53 20.19 24.45
CA TYR A 233 -30.13 20.99 23.39
C TYR A 233 -29.79 20.33 22.05
N ILE A 234 -30.81 19.76 21.38
CA ILE A 234 -30.64 19.01 20.14
C ILE A 234 -31.20 19.82 18.99
N TYR A 235 -30.34 20.17 18.03
CA TYR A 235 -30.77 20.70 16.74
C TYR A 235 -31.01 19.56 15.76
N ASP A 236 -32.27 19.24 15.52
CA ASP A 236 -32.70 18.14 14.65
C ASP A 236 -33.14 18.65 13.28
N TYR A 237 -32.19 18.76 12.35
CA TYR A 237 -32.45 19.24 10.99
C TYR A 237 -33.41 18.33 10.19
N LYS A 238 -33.49 17.03 10.55
CA LYS A 238 -34.34 16.04 9.88
C LYS A 238 -35.43 15.55 10.81
N PHE A 239 -36.10 16.49 11.49
CA PHE A 239 -37.09 16.15 12.49
C PHE A 239 -38.12 15.11 11.98
N PRO A 240 -38.43 14.04 12.75
CA PRO A 240 -38.02 13.76 14.13
C PRO A 240 -36.85 12.77 14.31
N ASP A 241 -35.88 12.68 13.38
CA ASP A 241 -34.81 11.67 13.41
C ASP A 241 -34.06 11.57 14.76
N LEU A 242 -33.43 12.66 15.20
CA LEU A 242 -32.67 12.67 16.48
C LEU A 242 -33.60 12.79 17.68
N SER A 243 -34.70 13.52 17.50
CA SER A 243 -35.70 13.80 18.53
C SER A 243 -36.36 12.52 19.04
N GLU A 244 -36.71 11.60 18.15
CA GLU A 244 -37.32 10.32 18.50
C GLU A 244 -36.35 9.44 19.31
N ILE A 245 -35.07 9.40 18.91
CA ILE A 245 -34.03 8.66 19.65
C ILE A 245 -33.87 9.25 21.05
N ALA A 246 -33.74 10.58 21.15
CA ALA A 246 -33.59 11.26 22.43
C ALA A 246 -34.80 11.05 23.34
N TYR A 247 -36.02 11.21 22.81
CA TYR A 247 -37.25 11.04 23.57
C TYR A 247 -37.41 9.60 24.09
N ASN A 248 -37.23 8.61 23.22
CA ASN A 248 -37.36 7.20 23.59
C ASN A 248 -36.30 6.77 24.60
N HIS A 249 -35.06 7.25 24.46
CA HIS A 249 -33.99 6.95 25.41
C HIS A 249 -34.22 7.65 26.74
N LEU A 250 -34.71 8.90 26.71
CA LEU A 250 -35.07 9.66 27.89
C LEU A 250 -36.18 8.99 28.70
N LEU A 251 -37.24 8.50 28.04
CA LEU A 251 -38.33 7.77 28.72
C LEU A 251 -37.83 6.58 29.54
N LYS A 252 -36.76 5.92 29.10
CA LYS A 252 -36.16 4.77 29.80
C LYS A 252 -35.27 5.15 30.98
N HIS A 253 -34.75 6.38 31.02
CA HIS A 253 -33.75 6.82 32.01
C HIS A 253 -34.22 8.01 32.86
N LYS A 254 -35.46 8.49 32.68
CA LYS A 254 -36.03 9.64 33.40
C LYS A 254 -35.92 9.56 34.91
N GLU A 255 -36.01 8.36 35.47
CA GLU A 255 -35.98 8.14 36.93
C GLU A 255 -34.56 8.27 37.53
N HIS A 256 -33.50 8.26 36.70
CA HIS A 256 -32.13 8.46 37.17
C HIS A 256 -31.76 9.94 37.38
N TYR A 257 -32.63 10.86 36.93
CA TYR A 257 -32.40 12.29 37.11
C TYR A 257 -32.82 12.72 38.50
N LYS A 258 -31.97 13.52 39.16
CA LYS A 258 -32.31 14.16 40.45
C LYS A 258 -33.58 15.01 40.36
N VAL A 259 -33.78 15.68 39.22
CA VAL A 259 -34.99 16.43 38.88
C VAL A 259 -35.52 15.86 37.58
N ARG A 260 -36.75 15.33 37.60
CA ARG A 260 -37.36 14.68 36.43
C ARG A 260 -37.39 15.66 35.24
N PRO A 261 -36.74 15.33 34.11
CA PRO A 261 -36.63 16.24 32.98
C PRO A 261 -37.91 16.28 32.15
N GLU A 262 -38.19 17.47 31.64
CA GLU A 262 -39.23 17.72 30.64
C GLU A 262 -38.62 17.70 29.23
N PHE A 263 -39.44 17.39 28.21
CA PHE A 263 -39.00 17.31 26.82
C PHE A 263 -39.75 18.35 26.00
N TYR A 264 -39.04 19.41 25.60
CA TYR A 264 -39.57 20.50 24.81
C TYR A 264 -39.06 20.41 23.38
N VAL A 265 -39.92 20.74 22.43
CA VAL A 265 -39.65 20.75 21.00
C VAL A 265 -40.06 22.11 20.46
N ILE A 266 -39.16 22.80 19.76
CA ILE A 266 -39.50 23.98 18.97
C ILE A 266 -39.40 23.59 17.50
N ASN A 267 -40.54 23.56 16.81
CA ASN A 267 -40.64 23.13 15.42
C ASN A 267 -41.21 24.26 14.56
N PHE A 268 -40.37 24.76 13.64
CA PHE A 268 -40.74 25.85 12.73
C PHE A 268 -41.50 25.38 11.49
N ASP A 269 -41.40 24.09 11.13
CA ASP A 269 -42.05 23.50 9.96
C ASP A 269 -43.47 23.02 10.29
N ASP A 270 -43.68 22.42 11.46
CA ASP A 270 -44.98 22.00 11.99
C ASP A 270 -45.27 22.66 13.35
N PRO A 271 -45.90 23.86 13.35
CA PRO A 271 -46.25 24.56 14.57
C PRO A 271 -47.19 23.79 15.50
N ARG A 272 -47.93 22.78 15.02
CA ARG A 272 -48.83 21.97 15.86
C ARG A 272 -48.06 21.00 16.74
N ARG A 273 -46.85 20.61 16.34
CA ARG A 273 -45.94 19.75 17.11
C ARG A 273 -44.89 20.55 17.89
N SER A 274 -44.98 21.88 17.85
CA SER A 274 -44.09 22.78 18.58
C SER A 274 -44.68 23.18 19.92
N HIS A 275 -43.84 23.18 20.95
CA HIS A 275 -44.05 23.97 22.14
C HIS A 275 -43.91 25.45 21.79
N ARG A 276 -44.50 26.32 22.62
CA ARG A 276 -44.45 27.78 22.41
C ARG A 276 -43.29 28.36 23.19
N CYS A 277 -42.48 29.16 22.53
CA CYS A 277 -41.43 29.96 23.13
C CYS A 277 -41.60 31.42 22.72
N ASN A 278 -41.47 32.35 23.68
CA ASN A 278 -41.37 33.77 23.39
C ASN A 278 -39.94 34.23 23.71
N PRO A 279 -39.06 34.39 22.70
CA PRO A 279 -37.67 34.80 22.92
C PRO A 279 -37.54 36.23 23.46
N ILE A 280 -38.58 37.07 23.29
CA ILE A 280 -38.63 38.45 23.82
C ILE A 280 -39.52 38.55 25.07
N ASN A 281 -39.64 37.48 25.84
CA ASN A 281 -40.40 37.54 27.09
C ASN A 281 -39.70 38.49 28.08
N PRO A 282 -40.40 39.50 28.63
CA PRO A 282 -39.81 40.45 29.58
C PRO A 282 -39.16 39.78 30.80
N LYS A 283 -39.59 38.57 31.17
CA LYS A 283 -38.97 37.80 32.27
C LYS A 283 -37.50 37.43 32.02
N PHE A 284 -37.04 37.42 30.77
CA PHE A 284 -35.65 37.12 30.41
C PHE A 284 -34.81 38.37 30.14
N MET A 285 -35.40 39.57 30.24
CA MET A 285 -34.71 40.85 30.02
C MET A 285 -34.65 41.62 31.33
N ALA A 286 -33.72 41.23 32.21
CA ALA A 286 -33.56 41.84 33.52
C ALA A 286 -32.82 43.18 33.43
N ASP A 287 -31.92 43.33 32.45
CA ASP A 287 -31.21 44.57 32.19
C ASP A 287 -31.19 44.95 30.69
N ILE A 288 -30.60 46.12 30.41
CA ILE A 288 -30.45 46.65 29.05
C ILE A 288 -29.56 45.76 28.17
N SER A 289 -28.57 45.07 28.75
CA SER A 289 -27.67 44.18 28.02
C SER A 289 -28.42 42.97 27.47
N ASP A 290 -29.33 42.39 28.26
CA ASP A 290 -30.20 41.29 27.80
C ASP A 290 -31.05 41.72 26.59
N ALA A 291 -31.55 42.95 26.61
CA ALA A 291 -32.32 43.52 25.50
C ALA A 291 -31.43 43.74 24.26
N TYR A 292 -30.20 44.24 24.44
CA TYR A 292 -29.24 44.40 23.35
C TYR A 292 -28.83 43.05 22.74
N GLU A 293 -28.51 42.05 23.54
CA GLU A 293 -28.13 40.70 23.09
C GLU A 293 -29.29 39.99 22.37
N SER A 294 -30.52 40.10 22.91
CA SER A 294 -31.72 39.56 22.27
C SER A 294 -31.98 40.23 20.92
N ALA A 295 -31.91 41.57 20.88
CA ALA A 295 -32.09 42.33 19.64
C ALA A 295 -31.00 41.99 18.61
N TYR A 296 -29.73 41.93 19.04
CA TYR A 296 -28.59 41.58 18.20
C TYR A 296 -28.75 40.17 17.61
N THR A 297 -29.06 39.18 18.44
CA THR A 297 -29.30 37.79 18.02
C THR A 297 -30.43 37.71 17.01
N ILE A 298 -31.56 38.39 17.24
CA ILE A 298 -32.69 38.42 16.30
C ILE A 298 -32.28 39.09 14.98
N MET A 299 -31.62 40.24 15.06
CA MET A 299 -31.18 41.02 13.91
C MET A 299 -30.22 40.23 13.01
N LEU A 300 -29.21 39.58 13.60
CA LEU A 300 -28.27 38.72 12.87
C LEU A 300 -28.95 37.54 12.18
N ASN A 301 -29.97 36.95 12.82
CA ASN A 301 -30.71 35.83 12.23
C ASN A 301 -31.66 36.26 11.10
N LEU A 302 -32.15 37.51 11.11
CA LEU A 302 -33.03 38.05 10.08
C LEU A 302 -32.27 38.49 8.81
N ASN A 303 -31.03 38.94 8.97
CA ASN A 303 -30.23 39.43 7.84
C ASN A 303 -28.90 38.68 7.69
N LYS A 304 -28.83 37.83 6.66
CA LYS A 304 -27.64 37.03 6.33
C LYS A 304 -26.39 37.85 6.01
N THR A 305 -26.50 39.15 5.67
CA THR A 305 -25.33 39.99 5.39
C THR A 305 -24.64 40.54 6.65
N TRP A 306 -25.22 40.32 7.83
CA TRP A 306 -24.64 40.79 9.09
C TRP A 306 -23.84 39.70 9.83
N VAL A 307 -23.83 38.48 9.29
CA VAL A 307 -23.06 37.32 9.79
C VAL A 307 -21.76 37.18 9.02
#